data_AF-A0A2V8W943-F1
#
_entry.id   AF-A0A2V8W943-F1
#
_cell.length_a   1.000
_cell.length_b   1.000
_cell.length_c   1.000
_cell.angle_alpha   90.00
_cell.angle_beta   90.00
_cell.angle_gamma   90.00
#
_symmetry.space_group_name_H-M   'P 1'
#
loop_
_entity.id
_entity.type
_entity.pdbx_description
1 polymer ?
#
loop_
_entity_poly.entity_id
_entity_poly.type
_entity_poly.pdbx_seq_one_letter_code
_entity_poly.pdbx_strand_id
1 'polypeptide(L)'
;MNLLGTILLYAALTAVFLGCVSAVRPLKFLGIRSRPYGVGVVLCGVVVFLVGVNLPAPEKKIAARATMLDDFVPAYQFAEFHRVRIKTTRERVFAAIQDVTANEITLFRTLTWIRRFGRPGPDSILNLPRHEPILAVATRSGFMKLAEEPDREIVLGTLAAAPKGTRLKKDPTPEDFKALHTPGFALAAINFRVEDATNGEIVLTTETRIYATDASTKRKFAAYWRTIYPGSALIRVMWLRAIRHRAEQAPR
;
A
#
# COMPACT_ATOMS: atom_id res chain seq x y z
N MET A 1 8.36 0.69 -9.68
CA MET A 1 7.95 1.80 -8.81
C MET A 1 8.70 3.04 -9.23
N ASN A 2 8.01 4.17 -9.41
CA ASN A 2 8.67 5.43 -9.76
C ASN A 2 8.95 6.23 -8.47
N LEU A 3 9.95 5.80 -7.68
CA LEU A 3 10.31 6.38 -6.39
C LEU A 3 10.55 7.90 -6.49
N LEU A 4 11.04 8.34 -7.65
CA LEU A 4 11.21 9.75 -8.00
C LEU A 4 9.95 10.59 -7.77
N GLY A 5 8.77 10.11 -8.17
CA GLY A 5 7.54 10.88 -7.99
C GLY A 5 7.14 11.05 -6.54
N THR A 6 7.41 10.05 -5.70
CA THR A 6 7.24 10.17 -4.25
C THR A 6 8.25 11.16 -3.67
N ILE A 7 9.53 11.07 -4.04
CA ILE A 7 10.57 12.00 -3.55
C ILE A 7 10.21 13.45 -3.92
N LEU A 8 9.85 13.72 -5.17
CA LEU A 8 9.46 15.06 -5.61
C LEU A 8 8.24 15.59 -4.85
N LEU A 9 7.23 14.74 -4.60
CA LEU A 9 6.05 15.11 -3.84
C LEU A 9 6.41 15.58 -2.42
N TYR A 10 7.19 14.79 -1.69
CA TYR A 10 7.57 15.13 -0.31
C TYR A 10 8.54 16.32 -0.25
N ALA A 11 9.52 16.38 -1.15
CA ALA A 11 10.43 17.52 -1.26
C ALA A 11 9.66 18.82 -1.54
N ALA A 12 8.66 18.77 -2.43
CA ALA A 12 7.80 19.90 -2.73
C ALA A 12 6.96 20.35 -1.53
N LEU A 13 6.33 19.41 -0.82
CA LEU A 13 5.54 19.72 0.39
C LEU A 13 6.42 20.34 1.48
N THR A 14 7.63 19.81 1.69
CA THR A 14 8.61 20.38 2.62
C THR A 14 9.04 21.78 2.19
N ALA A 15 9.33 21.99 0.89
CA ALA A 15 9.69 23.31 0.37
C ALA A 15 8.57 24.32 0.55
N VAL A 16 7.33 23.98 0.21
CA VAL A 16 6.16 24.85 0.42
C VAL A 16 6.01 25.20 1.90
N PHE A 17 6.13 24.23 2.79
CA PHE A 17 6.05 24.48 4.23
C PHE A 17 7.13 25.45 4.73
N LEU A 18 8.41 25.18 4.41
CA LEU A 18 9.53 26.02 4.82
C LEU A 18 9.47 27.42 4.19
N GLY A 19 8.98 27.52 2.95
CA GLY A 19 8.74 28.77 2.25
C GLY A 19 7.65 29.61 2.94
N CYS A 20 6.51 28.99 3.31
CA CYS A 20 5.45 29.65 4.06
C CYS A 20 5.93 30.18 5.42
N VAL A 21 6.68 29.36 6.18
CA VAL A 21 7.29 29.81 7.44
C VAL A 21 8.22 31.00 7.20
N SER A 22 9.05 30.93 6.15
CA SER A 22 10.01 31.99 5.82
C SER A 22 9.38 33.29 5.30
N ALA A 23 8.20 33.21 4.68
CA ALA A 23 7.43 34.37 4.25
C ALA A 23 6.90 35.18 5.46
N VAL A 24 6.60 34.51 6.57
CA VAL A 24 6.25 35.16 7.85
C VAL A 24 7.51 35.65 8.56
N ARG A 25 8.46 34.73 8.80
CA ARG A 25 9.72 34.95 9.52
C ARG A 25 10.90 34.28 8.79
N PRO A 26 11.79 35.05 8.13
CA PRO A 26 12.88 34.49 7.33
C PRO A 26 13.75 33.49 8.10
N LEU A 27 13.84 32.25 7.59
CA LEU A 27 14.68 31.18 8.14
C LEU A 27 16.12 31.35 7.63
N LYS A 28 16.85 32.33 8.18
CA LYS A 28 18.21 32.68 7.73
C LYS A 28 19.20 31.52 7.83
N PHE A 29 19.03 30.61 8.79
CA PHE A 29 19.88 29.43 8.95
C PHE A 29 19.72 28.40 7.80
N LEU A 30 18.59 28.43 7.09
CA LEU A 30 18.35 27.63 5.88
C LEU A 30 18.73 28.39 4.60
N GLY A 31 19.38 29.56 4.72
CA GLY A 31 19.72 30.40 3.59
C GLY A 31 18.56 31.23 3.02
N ILE A 32 17.36 31.19 3.61
CA ILE A 32 16.21 31.98 3.16
C ILE A 32 16.28 33.37 3.80
N ARG A 33 16.94 34.31 3.10
CA ARG A 33 17.41 35.59 3.66
C ARG A 33 16.31 36.62 3.90
N SER A 34 15.23 36.59 3.14
CA SER A 34 14.13 37.55 3.27
C SER A 34 12.78 36.97 2.85
N ARG A 35 11.69 37.70 3.13
CA ARG A 35 10.32 37.25 2.84
C ARG A 35 10.08 36.96 1.35
N PRO A 36 10.56 37.78 0.39
CA PRO A 36 10.47 37.47 -1.04
C PRO A 36 11.13 36.14 -1.43
N TYR A 37 12.28 35.79 -0.82
CA TYR A 37 12.90 34.48 -1.04
C TYR A 37 12.00 33.35 -0.51
N GLY A 38 11.34 33.55 0.63
CA GLY A 38 10.33 32.62 1.15
C GLY A 38 9.19 32.38 0.15
N VAL A 39 8.65 33.44 -0.45
CA VAL A 39 7.63 33.34 -1.52
C VAL A 39 8.17 32.59 -2.74
N GLY A 40 9.41 32.87 -3.17
CA GLY A 40 10.07 32.14 -4.26
C GLY A 40 10.20 30.64 -3.98
N VAL A 41 10.55 30.25 -2.74
CA VAL A 41 10.60 28.85 -2.31
C VAL A 41 9.22 28.19 -2.37
N VAL A 42 8.15 28.89 -1.97
CA VAL A 42 6.77 28.38 -2.12
C VAL A 42 6.43 28.13 -3.58
N LEU A 43 6.68 29.09 -4.47
CA LEU A 43 6.37 28.96 -5.90
C LEU A 43 7.14 27.79 -6.54
N CYS A 44 8.43 27.67 -6.24
CA CYS A 44 9.24 26.53 -6.69
C CYS A 44 8.67 25.20 -6.17
N GLY A 45 8.33 25.15 -4.88
CA GLY A 45 7.67 23.99 -4.27
C GLY A 45 6.36 23.61 -4.97
N VAL A 46 5.51 24.57 -5.31
CA VAL A 46 4.27 24.33 -6.06
C VAL A 46 4.54 23.76 -7.46
N VAL A 47 5.54 24.29 -8.19
CA VAL A 47 5.92 23.75 -9.50
C VAL A 47 6.41 22.31 -9.38
N VAL A 48 7.32 22.02 -8.44
CA VAL A 48 7.83 20.67 -8.20
C VAL A 48 6.69 19.72 -7.77
N PHE A 49 5.74 20.20 -6.97
CA PHE A 49 4.54 19.44 -6.59
C PHE A 49 3.74 19.05 -7.83
N LEU A 50 3.42 20.02 -8.71
CA LEU A 50 2.65 19.78 -9.93
C LEU A 50 3.36 18.80 -10.87
N VAL A 51 4.68 18.90 -11.02
CA VAL A 51 5.48 17.92 -11.76
C VAL A 51 5.39 16.54 -11.10
N GLY A 52 5.65 16.44 -9.80
CA GLY A 52 5.65 15.19 -9.05
C GLY A 52 4.32 14.44 -9.10
N VAL A 53 3.18 15.15 -8.95
CA VAL A 53 1.85 14.53 -9.02
C VAL A 53 1.44 14.11 -10.43
N ASN A 54 1.96 14.78 -11.47
CA ASN A 54 1.65 14.48 -12.87
C ASN A 54 2.66 13.57 -13.56
N LEU A 55 3.73 13.15 -12.88
CA LEU A 55 4.66 12.19 -13.45
C LEU A 55 3.93 10.93 -13.96
N PRO A 56 4.36 10.36 -15.09
CA PRO A 56 3.71 9.17 -15.64
C PRO A 56 3.86 7.98 -14.68
N ALA A 57 2.79 7.19 -14.60
CA ALA A 57 2.78 5.87 -13.99
C ALA A 57 2.65 4.85 -15.11
N PRO A 58 3.77 4.38 -15.70
CA PRO A 58 3.73 3.45 -16.82
C PRO A 58 3.13 2.12 -16.36
N GLU A 59 2.39 1.50 -17.26
CA GLU A 59 1.88 0.14 -17.06
C GLU A 59 3.01 -0.87 -17.22
N LYS A 60 3.04 -1.82 -16.29
CA LYS A 60 3.89 -3.00 -16.33
C LYS A 60 3.01 -4.20 -16.56
N LYS A 61 3.44 -5.08 -17.46
CA LYS A 61 2.83 -6.38 -17.67
C LYS A 61 3.81 -7.46 -17.27
N ILE A 62 3.33 -8.51 -16.65
CA ILE A 62 4.14 -9.71 -16.40
C ILE A 62 4.51 -10.38 -17.73
N ALA A 63 5.70 -10.96 -17.80
CA ALA A 63 6.15 -11.71 -18.98
C ALA A 63 5.64 -13.16 -18.96
N ALA A 64 5.60 -13.76 -17.76
CA ALA A 64 5.13 -15.11 -17.51
C ALA A 64 4.54 -15.20 -16.11
N ARG A 65 3.69 -16.21 -15.90
CA ARG A 65 3.07 -16.50 -14.60
C ARG A 65 4.10 -17.13 -13.65
N ALA A 66 4.23 -16.57 -12.46
CA ALA A 66 5.09 -17.01 -11.37
C ALA A 66 4.35 -17.19 -10.04
N THR A 67 3.27 -16.42 -9.81
CA THR A 67 2.47 -16.46 -8.57
C THR A 67 0.97 -16.50 -8.87
N MET A 68 0.13 -16.81 -7.88
CA MET A 68 -1.32 -16.73 -8.05
C MET A 68 -1.79 -15.28 -8.28
N LEU A 69 -1.06 -14.28 -7.75
CA LEU A 69 -1.34 -12.85 -7.96
C LEU A 69 -1.37 -12.46 -9.44
N ASP A 70 -0.55 -13.12 -10.25
CA ASP A 70 -0.44 -12.89 -11.70
C ASP A 70 -1.75 -13.17 -12.44
N ASP A 71 -2.59 -14.07 -11.92
CA ASP A 71 -3.87 -14.43 -12.54
C ASP A 71 -4.94 -13.34 -12.37
N PHE A 72 -4.76 -12.42 -11.43
CA PHE A 72 -5.75 -11.40 -11.06
C PHE A 72 -5.31 -9.99 -11.44
N VAL A 73 -4.02 -9.68 -11.33
CA VAL A 73 -3.46 -8.38 -11.71
C VAL A 73 -2.17 -8.58 -12.52
N PRO A 74 -2.27 -9.09 -13.77
CA PRO A 74 -1.13 -9.32 -14.66
C PRO A 74 -0.55 -8.03 -15.24
N ALA A 75 -1.38 -6.97 -15.31
CA ALA A 75 -0.99 -5.62 -15.71
C ALA A 75 -1.23 -4.67 -14.55
N TYR A 76 -0.28 -3.79 -14.24
CA TYR A 76 -0.39 -2.86 -13.12
C TYR A 76 0.45 -1.61 -13.34
N GLN A 77 0.01 -0.48 -12.80
CA GLN A 77 0.78 0.78 -12.84
C GLN A 77 1.48 1.07 -11.52
N PHE A 78 0.99 0.45 -10.43
CA PHE A 78 1.54 0.62 -9.08
C PHE A 78 1.79 -0.75 -8.48
N ALA A 79 2.94 -0.89 -7.82
CA ALA A 79 3.27 -2.08 -7.08
C ALA A 79 4.19 -1.78 -5.91
N GLU A 80 4.09 -2.62 -4.90
CA GLU A 80 4.86 -2.61 -3.67
C GLU A 80 5.26 -4.06 -3.35
N PHE A 81 6.55 -4.32 -3.11
CA PHE A 81 7.06 -5.67 -2.82
C PHE A 81 7.94 -5.63 -1.58
N HIS A 82 7.73 -6.57 -0.67
CA HIS A 82 8.57 -6.74 0.52
C HIS A 82 8.78 -8.22 0.83
N ARG A 83 9.85 -8.51 1.57
CA ARG A 83 10.17 -9.87 2.01
C ARG A 83 10.79 -9.88 3.40
N VAL A 84 10.65 -11.00 4.09
CA VAL A 84 11.32 -11.30 5.35
C VAL A 84 11.74 -12.77 5.38
N ARG A 85 12.85 -13.08 6.07
CA ARG A 85 13.30 -14.44 6.34
C ARG A 85 12.84 -14.86 7.74
N ILE A 86 12.37 -16.10 7.87
CA ILE A 86 11.77 -16.65 9.08
C ILE A 86 12.36 -18.04 9.34
N LYS A 87 12.80 -18.30 10.57
CA LYS A 87 13.42 -19.58 10.97
C LYS A 87 12.39 -20.53 11.58
N THR A 88 11.48 -21.04 10.77
CA THR A 88 10.40 -21.95 11.19
C THR A 88 9.83 -22.72 9.99
N THR A 89 8.79 -23.52 10.17
CA THR A 89 8.15 -24.29 9.09
C THR A 89 7.13 -23.45 8.29
N ARG A 90 6.74 -23.90 7.10
CA ARG A 90 5.77 -23.21 6.24
C ARG A 90 4.41 -23.05 6.91
N GLU A 91 3.95 -24.12 7.57
CA GLU A 91 2.64 -24.20 8.22
C GLU A 91 2.53 -23.14 9.32
N ARG A 92 3.61 -22.95 10.10
CA ARG A 92 3.67 -21.94 11.15
C ARG A 92 3.70 -20.51 10.60
N VAL A 93 4.38 -20.28 9.48
CA VAL A 93 4.35 -18.98 8.79
C VAL A 93 2.94 -18.71 8.26
N PHE A 94 2.31 -19.71 7.63
CA PHE A 94 0.99 -19.57 7.04
C PHE A 94 -0.10 -19.34 8.09
N ALA A 95 -0.06 -20.06 9.21
CA ALA A 95 -0.90 -19.81 10.38
C ALA A 95 -0.70 -18.38 10.93
N ALA A 96 0.56 -17.92 11.05
CA ALA A 96 0.85 -16.58 11.52
C ALA A 96 0.34 -15.47 10.56
N ILE A 97 0.32 -15.71 9.24
CA ILE A 97 -0.30 -14.81 8.26
C ILE A 97 -1.79 -14.62 8.59
N GLN A 98 -2.48 -15.71 8.91
CA GLN A 98 -3.92 -15.71 9.19
C GLN A 98 -4.26 -15.06 10.53
N ASP A 99 -3.39 -15.22 11.53
CA ASP A 99 -3.70 -14.88 12.92
C ASP A 99 -3.17 -13.52 13.41
N VAL A 100 -2.18 -12.93 12.72
CA VAL A 100 -1.61 -11.64 13.15
C VAL A 100 -2.70 -10.57 13.26
N THR A 101 -2.68 -9.86 14.38
CA THR A 101 -3.60 -8.77 14.72
C THR A 101 -2.96 -7.40 14.51
N ALA A 102 -3.79 -6.35 14.48
CA ALA A 102 -3.32 -4.97 14.32
C ALA A 102 -2.41 -4.49 15.46
N ASN A 103 -2.55 -5.05 16.67
CA ASN A 103 -1.73 -4.68 17.83
C ASN A 103 -0.29 -5.21 17.75
N GLU A 104 -0.08 -6.30 17.02
CA GLU A 104 1.26 -6.87 16.80
C GLU A 104 2.07 -6.05 15.78
N ILE A 105 1.41 -5.19 14.98
CA ILE A 105 2.06 -4.37 13.97
C ILE A 105 2.38 -2.98 14.52
N THR A 106 3.67 -2.74 14.74
CA THR A 106 4.19 -1.44 15.16
C THR A 106 3.77 -0.32 14.20
N LEU A 107 3.33 0.82 14.74
CA LEU A 107 2.85 2.01 14.03
C LEU A 107 1.59 1.82 13.16
N PHE A 108 1.00 0.64 13.08
CA PHE A 108 -0.19 0.39 12.24
C PHE A 108 -1.32 1.39 12.50
N ARG A 109 -1.69 1.54 13.77
CA ARG A 109 -2.77 2.43 14.19
C ARG A 109 -2.43 3.89 13.99
N THR A 110 -1.20 4.29 14.29
CA THR A 110 -0.73 5.66 14.11
C THR A 110 -0.81 6.06 12.64
N LEU A 111 -0.30 5.22 11.74
CA LEU A 111 -0.26 5.53 10.30
C LEU A 111 -1.65 5.46 9.65
N THR A 112 -2.52 4.53 10.08
CA THR A 112 -3.91 4.49 9.61
C THR A 112 -4.75 5.64 10.16
N TRP A 113 -4.50 6.07 11.41
CA TRP A 113 -5.11 7.27 11.99
C TRP A 113 -4.70 8.54 11.24
N ILE A 114 -3.39 8.72 10.95
CA ILE A 114 -2.90 9.83 10.13
C ILE A 114 -3.55 9.81 8.74
N ARG A 115 -3.59 8.64 8.08
CA ARG A 115 -4.20 8.48 6.75
C ARG A 115 -5.70 8.83 6.73
N ARG A 116 -6.39 8.66 7.84
CA ARG A 116 -7.81 9.00 8.02
C ARG A 116 -8.04 10.40 8.57
N PHE A 117 -6.97 11.17 8.82
CA PHE A 117 -7.05 12.47 9.50
C PHE A 117 -7.82 12.39 10.83
N GLY A 118 -7.64 11.30 11.56
CA GLY A 118 -8.32 11.04 12.83
C GLY A 118 -9.83 10.83 12.78
N ARG A 119 -10.43 10.77 11.58
CA ARG A 119 -11.88 10.58 11.44
C ARG A 119 -12.29 9.17 11.89
N PRO A 120 -13.35 9.02 12.71
CA PRO A 120 -13.91 7.72 13.06
C PRO A 120 -14.56 7.04 11.85
N GLY A 121 -14.99 5.80 12.00
CA GLY A 121 -15.56 5.00 10.91
C GLY A 121 -15.83 3.57 11.34
N PRO A 122 -16.48 2.77 10.48
CA PRO A 122 -16.72 1.36 10.74
C PRO A 122 -15.41 0.55 10.71
N ASP A 123 -15.49 -0.72 11.13
CA ASP A 123 -14.40 -1.68 11.01
C ASP A 123 -13.95 -1.80 9.56
N SER A 124 -12.64 -1.66 9.33
CA SER A 124 -12.03 -1.82 8.01
C SER A 124 -10.53 -2.05 8.12
N ILE A 125 -9.86 -2.34 7.01
CA ILE A 125 -8.39 -2.42 6.98
C ILE A 125 -7.69 -1.13 7.46
N LEU A 126 -8.38 0.02 7.46
CA LEU A 126 -7.86 1.29 7.97
C LEU A 126 -8.36 1.64 9.39
N ASN A 127 -9.20 0.76 9.97
CA ASN A 127 -9.79 0.91 11.29
C ASN A 127 -10.00 -0.47 11.93
N LEU A 128 -8.91 -1.17 12.20
CA LEU A 128 -8.97 -2.54 12.70
C LEU A 128 -9.32 -2.59 14.21
N PRO A 129 -10.20 -3.51 14.63
CA PRO A 129 -10.33 -3.91 16.02
C PRO A 129 -9.00 -4.40 16.61
N ARG A 130 -8.85 -4.30 17.93
CA ARG A 130 -7.58 -4.55 18.63
C ARG A 130 -7.12 -6.01 18.57
N HIS A 131 -8.05 -6.93 18.72
CA HIS A 131 -7.74 -8.34 19.03
C HIS A 131 -8.17 -9.29 17.93
N GLU A 132 -8.55 -8.76 16.77
CA GLU A 132 -9.00 -9.57 15.65
C GLU A 132 -7.91 -9.67 14.58
N PRO A 133 -7.76 -10.85 13.95
CA PRO A 133 -6.79 -11.02 12.89
C PRO A 133 -7.09 -10.11 11.70
N ILE A 134 -6.03 -9.54 11.12
CA ILE A 134 -6.16 -8.52 10.06
C ILE A 134 -6.87 -9.09 8.84
N LEU A 135 -6.56 -10.33 8.46
CA LEU A 135 -7.15 -11.00 7.32
C LEU A 135 -8.66 -11.23 7.52
N ALA A 136 -9.08 -11.65 8.73
CA ALA A 136 -10.49 -11.84 9.05
C ALA A 136 -11.29 -10.54 8.97
N VAL A 137 -10.70 -9.42 9.40
CA VAL A 137 -11.34 -8.11 9.28
C VAL A 137 -11.33 -7.64 7.81
N ALA A 138 -10.26 -7.89 7.06
CA ALA A 138 -10.16 -7.52 5.66
C ALA A 138 -11.27 -8.19 4.83
N THR A 139 -11.47 -9.50 4.99
CA THR A 139 -12.42 -10.29 4.20
C THR A 139 -13.88 -9.94 4.48
N ARG A 140 -14.21 -9.43 5.67
CA ARG A 140 -15.57 -8.94 5.98
C ARG A 140 -15.83 -7.47 5.61
N SER A 141 -14.78 -6.67 5.40
CA SER A 141 -14.91 -5.19 5.29
C SER A 141 -14.60 -4.60 3.92
N GLY A 142 -14.19 -5.41 2.94
CA GLY A 142 -13.99 -4.95 1.57
C GLY A 142 -12.90 -5.66 0.77
N PHE A 143 -12.24 -6.66 1.34
CA PHE A 143 -11.38 -7.57 0.59
C PHE A 143 -12.13 -8.87 0.30
N MET A 144 -11.78 -9.49 -0.83
CA MET A 144 -12.23 -10.83 -1.20
C MET A 144 -11.01 -11.74 -1.26
N LYS A 145 -11.15 -12.98 -0.79
CA LYS A 145 -10.15 -14.01 -1.05
C LYS A 145 -10.26 -14.46 -2.51
N LEU A 146 -9.27 -14.10 -3.31
CA LEU A 146 -9.23 -14.38 -4.75
C LEU A 146 -8.70 -15.79 -5.04
N ALA A 147 -7.70 -16.20 -4.28
CA ALA A 147 -6.98 -17.46 -4.47
C ALA A 147 -6.28 -17.86 -3.17
N GLU A 148 -6.12 -19.16 -2.96
CA GLU A 148 -5.34 -19.72 -1.87
C GLU A 148 -4.77 -21.07 -2.29
N GLU A 149 -3.47 -21.25 -2.04
CA GLU A 149 -2.79 -22.53 -2.03
C GLU A 149 -2.26 -22.73 -0.59
N PRO A 150 -2.78 -23.72 0.16
CA PRO A 150 -2.41 -23.93 1.56
C PRO A 150 -0.89 -23.96 1.76
N ASP A 151 -0.43 -23.32 2.82
CA ASP A 151 0.98 -23.23 3.23
C ASP A 151 1.93 -22.62 2.19
N ARG A 152 1.40 -22.02 1.11
CA ARG A 152 2.20 -21.49 0.01
C ARG A 152 1.81 -20.09 -0.41
N GLU A 153 0.54 -19.81 -0.70
CA GLU A 153 0.15 -18.48 -1.16
C GLU A 153 -1.31 -18.17 -0.83
N ILE A 154 -1.59 -16.94 -0.40
CA ILE A 154 -2.95 -16.40 -0.32
C ILE A 154 -3.00 -15.07 -1.06
N VAL A 155 -4.06 -14.86 -1.84
CA VAL A 155 -4.30 -13.63 -2.62
C VAL A 155 -5.61 -12.99 -2.20
N LEU A 156 -5.57 -11.71 -1.87
CA LEU A 156 -6.73 -10.90 -1.52
C LEU A 156 -6.90 -9.77 -2.53
N GLY A 157 -8.12 -9.56 -3.00
CA GLY A 157 -8.51 -8.50 -3.92
C GLY A 157 -9.38 -7.45 -3.26
N THR A 158 -9.29 -6.20 -3.70
CA THR A 158 -10.20 -5.12 -3.31
C THR A 158 -10.30 -4.06 -4.41
N LEU A 159 -11.29 -3.18 -4.32
CA LEU A 159 -11.41 -2.01 -5.17
C LEU A 159 -10.84 -0.80 -4.42
N ALA A 160 -9.64 -0.38 -4.79
CA ALA A 160 -8.98 0.78 -4.20
C ALA A 160 -9.61 2.11 -4.65
N ALA A 161 -10.32 2.11 -5.78
CA ALA A 161 -11.19 3.18 -6.22
C ALA A 161 -12.34 2.60 -7.06
N ALA A 162 -13.53 3.19 -6.92
CA ALA A 162 -14.71 2.90 -7.73
C ALA A 162 -15.54 4.19 -7.93
N PRO A 163 -16.32 4.30 -9.01
CA PRO A 163 -17.26 5.41 -9.20
C PRO A 163 -18.26 5.53 -8.05
N LYS A 164 -18.73 6.75 -7.76
CA LYS A 164 -19.80 6.95 -6.77
C LYS A 164 -21.07 6.24 -7.21
N GLY A 165 -21.75 5.58 -6.28
CA GLY A 165 -22.99 4.85 -6.57
C GLY A 165 -22.78 3.49 -7.23
N THR A 166 -21.53 3.02 -7.37
CA THR A 166 -21.24 1.66 -7.85
C THR A 166 -21.97 0.63 -6.99
N ARG A 167 -22.82 -0.16 -7.63
CA ARG A 167 -23.47 -1.32 -7.02
C ARG A 167 -22.71 -2.56 -7.45
N LEU A 168 -21.93 -3.11 -6.53
CA LEU A 168 -21.29 -4.41 -6.76
C LEU A 168 -22.33 -5.51 -6.67
N LYS A 169 -22.06 -6.62 -7.37
CA LYS A 169 -22.81 -7.87 -7.20
C LYS A 169 -22.81 -8.25 -5.72
N LYS A 170 -23.94 -8.78 -5.23
CA LYS A 170 -24.12 -9.12 -3.82
C LYS A 170 -23.05 -10.11 -3.33
N ASP A 171 -22.81 -11.14 -4.14
CA ASP A 171 -21.81 -12.19 -3.91
C ASP A 171 -20.88 -12.25 -5.13
N PRO A 172 -19.88 -11.36 -5.22
CA PRO A 172 -18.95 -11.35 -6.34
C PRO A 172 -17.98 -12.53 -6.24
N THR A 173 -17.53 -13.04 -7.38
CA THR A 173 -16.55 -14.14 -7.47
C THR A 173 -15.15 -13.63 -7.84
N PRO A 174 -14.10 -14.44 -7.65
CA PRO A 174 -12.76 -14.10 -8.16
C PRO A 174 -12.73 -13.84 -9.68
N GLU A 175 -13.58 -14.51 -10.46
CA GLU A 175 -13.75 -14.25 -11.90
C GLU A 175 -14.39 -12.90 -12.17
N ASP A 176 -15.38 -12.48 -11.37
CA ASP A 176 -15.97 -11.14 -11.46
C ASP A 176 -14.90 -10.06 -11.23
N PHE A 177 -13.95 -10.28 -10.30
CA PHE A 177 -12.80 -9.40 -10.09
C PHE A 177 -11.89 -9.33 -11.33
N LYS A 178 -11.56 -10.49 -11.92
CA LYS A 178 -10.72 -10.55 -13.14
C LYS A 178 -11.36 -9.86 -14.32
N ALA A 179 -12.67 -10.03 -14.51
CA ALA A 179 -13.40 -9.47 -15.65
C ALA A 179 -13.63 -7.95 -15.55
N LEU A 180 -13.36 -7.34 -14.38
CA LEU A 180 -13.64 -5.93 -14.15
C LEU A 180 -12.62 -5.03 -14.85
N HIS A 181 -13.00 -4.57 -16.04
CA HIS A 181 -12.23 -3.59 -16.83
C HIS A 181 -12.99 -2.29 -17.11
N THR A 182 -14.18 -2.13 -16.52
CA THR A 182 -15.00 -0.92 -16.68
C THR A 182 -14.22 0.34 -16.28
N PRO A 183 -14.30 1.45 -17.02
CA PRO A 183 -13.65 2.71 -16.65
C PRO A 183 -14.07 3.21 -15.27
N GLY A 184 -13.16 3.88 -14.57
CA GLY A 184 -13.40 4.51 -13.27
C GLY A 184 -12.93 3.70 -12.07
N PHE A 185 -12.34 2.52 -12.27
CA PHE A 185 -11.96 1.59 -11.22
C PHE A 185 -10.45 1.53 -11.03
N ALA A 186 -10.03 1.28 -9.79
CA ALA A 186 -8.67 0.85 -9.46
C ALA A 186 -8.74 -0.47 -8.69
N LEU A 187 -8.38 -1.57 -9.36
CA LEU A 187 -8.32 -2.91 -8.78
C LEU A 187 -7.00 -3.05 -8.04
N ALA A 188 -7.05 -3.49 -6.79
CA ALA A 188 -5.87 -3.79 -6.01
C ALA A 188 -5.89 -5.26 -5.59
N ALA A 189 -4.78 -5.94 -5.74
CA ALA A 189 -4.59 -7.26 -5.18
C ALA A 189 -3.29 -7.32 -4.39
N ILE A 190 -3.29 -8.09 -3.32
CA ILE A 190 -2.13 -8.39 -2.51
C ILE A 190 -1.99 -9.89 -2.34
N ASN A 191 -0.76 -10.40 -2.40
CA ASN A 191 -0.46 -11.74 -1.92
C ASN A 191 0.40 -11.77 -0.66
N PHE A 192 0.36 -12.90 0.03
CA PHE A 192 1.38 -13.37 0.94
C PHE A 192 1.84 -14.73 0.44
N ARG A 193 3.13 -14.86 0.12
CA ARG A 193 3.69 -16.07 -0.47
C ARG A 193 4.87 -16.60 0.33
N VAL A 194 4.83 -17.88 0.64
CA VAL A 194 5.76 -18.63 1.47
C VAL A 194 6.64 -19.48 0.55
N GLU A 195 7.95 -19.25 0.61
CA GLU A 195 8.95 -19.93 -0.23
C GLU A 195 10.03 -20.57 0.63
N ASP A 196 10.54 -21.73 0.22
CA ASP A 196 11.73 -22.31 0.84
C ASP A 196 12.98 -21.53 0.43
N ALA A 197 13.90 -21.36 1.37
CA ALA A 197 15.27 -20.90 1.11
C ALA A 197 16.27 -22.05 1.18
N THR A 198 17.47 -21.81 0.65
CA THR A 198 18.57 -22.78 0.55
C THR A 198 19.09 -23.34 1.88
N ASN A 199 18.74 -22.73 3.03
CA ASN A 199 19.28 -23.10 4.35
C ASN A 199 18.20 -23.61 5.33
N GLY A 200 17.04 -24.08 4.83
CA GLY A 200 15.91 -24.49 5.68
C GLY A 200 15.20 -23.32 6.37
N GLU A 201 15.50 -22.09 5.97
CA GLU A 201 14.71 -20.91 6.32
C GLU A 201 13.55 -20.75 5.34
N ILE A 202 12.50 -20.06 5.79
CA ILE A 202 11.36 -19.68 4.96
C ILE A 202 11.49 -18.20 4.59
N VAL A 203 11.26 -17.88 3.31
CA VAL A 203 11.10 -16.52 2.82
C VAL A 203 9.61 -16.24 2.67
N LEU A 204 9.11 -15.31 3.48
CA LEU A 204 7.78 -14.76 3.31
C LEU A 204 7.88 -13.49 2.46
N THR A 205 7.17 -13.46 1.35
CA THR A 205 7.03 -12.29 0.47
C THR A 205 5.61 -11.75 0.48
N THR A 206 5.48 -10.47 0.18
CA THR A 206 4.19 -9.85 -0.11
C THR A 206 4.35 -8.87 -1.25
N GLU A 207 3.48 -8.97 -2.23
CA GLU A 207 3.38 -8.05 -3.35
C GLU A 207 1.96 -7.48 -3.39
N THR A 208 1.84 -6.16 -3.41
CA THR A 208 0.61 -5.45 -3.72
C THR A 208 0.71 -4.87 -5.12
N ARG A 209 -0.29 -5.12 -5.97
CA ARG A 209 -0.39 -4.56 -7.33
C ARG A 209 -1.70 -3.83 -7.51
N ILE A 210 -1.67 -2.72 -8.24
CA ILE A 210 -2.86 -1.92 -8.55
C ILE A 210 -2.93 -1.64 -10.04
N TYR A 211 -4.09 -1.93 -10.62
CA TYR A 211 -4.47 -1.62 -11.98
C TYR A 211 -5.61 -0.60 -12.01
N ALA A 212 -5.36 0.57 -12.57
CA ALA A 212 -6.40 1.55 -12.88
C ALA A 212 -6.94 1.29 -14.29
N THR A 213 -8.26 1.21 -14.44
CA THR A 213 -8.92 0.78 -15.69
C THR A 213 -8.95 1.84 -16.79
N ASP A 214 -8.67 3.10 -16.45
CA ASP A 214 -8.64 4.21 -17.41
C ASP A 214 -7.59 5.29 -17.04
N ALA A 215 -7.31 6.19 -17.98
CA ALA A 215 -6.30 7.23 -17.81
C ALA A 215 -6.63 8.28 -16.72
N SER A 216 -7.91 8.60 -16.51
CA SER A 216 -8.34 9.53 -15.47
C SER A 216 -8.14 8.93 -14.08
N THR A 217 -8.59 7.70 -13.89
CA THR A 217 -8.40 6.96 -12.63
C THR A 217 -6.92 6.75 -12.35
N LYS A 218 -6.13 6.37 -13.37
CA LYS A 218 -4.67 6.24 -13.26
C LYS A 218 -4.00 7.51 -12.74
N ARG A 219 -4.32 8.68 -13.31
CA ARG A 219 -3.73 9.97 -12.89
C ARG A 219 -4.07 10.31 -11.44
N LYS A 220 -5.36 10.20 -11.07
CA LYS A 220 -5.82 10.45 -9.70
C LYS A 220 -5.17 9.50 -8.70
N PHE A 221 -5.14 8.21 -9.04
CA PHE A 221 -4.53 7.20 -8.19
C PHE A 221 -3.02 7.36 -8.09
N ALA A 222 -2.33 7.85 -9.14
CA ALA A 222 -0.89 8.09 -9.06
C ALA A 222 -0.53 9.17 -8.03
N ALA A 223 -1.29 10.27 -7.98
CA ALA A 223 -1.12 11.28 -6.95
C ALA A 223 -1.40 10.71 -5.55
N TYR A 224 -2.52 9.98 -5.41
CA TYR A 224 -2.88 9.31 -4.14
C TYR A 224 -1.80 8.33 -3.65
N TRP A 225 -1.36 7.44 -4.55
CA TRP A 225 -0.34 6.42 -4.28
C TRP A 225 0.93 7.05 -3.76
N ARG A 226 1.45 8.11 -4.39
CA ARG A 226 2.68 8.79 -3.97
C ARG A 226 2.57 9.36 -2.55
N THR A 227 1.40 9.84 -2.16
CA THR A 227 1.13 10.35 -0.81
C THR A 227 1.07 9.24 0.24
N ILE A 228 0.46 8.10 -0.07
CA ILE A 228 0.28 7.02 0.93
C ILE A 228 1.45 6.03 0.97
N TYR A 229 2.24 5.96 -0.10
CA TYR A 229 3.21 4.88 -0.32
C TYR A 229 4.23 4.72 0.81
N PRO A 230 4.91 5.77 1.34
CA PRO A 230 5.88 5.57 2.40
C PRO A 230 5.29 4.98 3.69
N GLY A 231 4.10 5.47 4.08
CA GLY A 231 3.37 4.93 5.23
C GLY A 231 2.88 3.51 5.00
N SER A 232 2.36 3.21 3.80
CA SER A 232 1.96 1.86 3.38
C SER A 232 3.13 0.88 3.44
N ALA A 233 4.27 1.27 2.87
CA ALA A 233 5.51 0.48 2.86
C ALA A 233 6.00 0.17 4.26
N LEU A 234 5.98 1.17 5.16
CA LEU A 234 6.36 0.96 6.55
C LEU A 234 5.39 -0.01 7.25
N ILE A 235 4.07 0.15 7.07
CA ILE A 235 3.09 -0.80 7.59
C ILE A 235 3.38 -2.21 7.09
N ARG A 236 3.66 -2.39 5.80
CA ARG A 236 3.88 -3.70 5.19
C ARG A 236 5.14 -4.39 5.72
N VAL A 237 6.24 -3.64 5.86
CA VAL A 237 7.45 -4.14 6.53
C VAL A 237 7.15 -4.55 7.96
N MET A 238 6.39 -3.73 8.70
CA MET A 238 6.07 -4.04 10.10
C MET A 238 5.13 -5.22 10.24
N TRP A 239 4.23 -5.41 9.28
CA TRP A 239 3.38 -6.58 9.19
C TRP A 239 4.20 -7.85 9.00
N LEU A 240 5.13 -7.87 8.05
CA LEU A 240 6.00 -9.01 7.84
C LEU A 240 6.86 -9.33 9.07
N ARG A 241 7.32 -8.31 9.81
CA ARG A 241 8.04 -8.53 11.07
C ARG A 241 7.14 -9.10 12.17
N ALA A 242 5.89 -8.66 12.27
CA ALA A 242 4.92 -9.22 13.21
C ALA A 242 4.63 -10.70 12.91
N ILE A 243 4.43 -11.05 11.62
CA ILE A 243 4.24 -12.44 11.19
C ILE A 243 5.46 -13.29 11.56
N ARG A 244 6.67 -12.80 11.25
CA ARG A 244 7.91 -13.47 11.64
C ARG A 244 7.95 -13.74 13.15
N HIS A 245 7.73 -12.71 13.95
CA HIS A 245 7.80 -12.81 15.41
C HIS A 245 6.83 -13.86 15.95
N ARG A 246 5.57 -13.81 15.51
CA ARG A 246 4.54 -14.78 15.90
C ARG A 246 4.91 -16.21 15.48
N ALA A 247 5.35 -16.39 14.24
CA ALA A 247 5.69 -17.71 13.69
C ALA A 247 6.89 -18.36 14.39
N GLU A 248 7.88 -17.56 14.80
CA GLU A 248 9.07 -18.03 15.54
C GLU A 248 8.76 -18.30 17.03
N GLN A 249 7.75 -17.66 17.61
CA GLN A 249 7.40 -17.80 19.03
C GLN A 249 6.34 -18.84 19.37
N ALA A 250 5.57 -19.34 18.40
CA ALA A 250 4.55 -20.36 18.70
C ALA A 250 5.18 -21.60 19.38
N PRO A 251 4.51 -22.27 20.33
CA PRO A 251 5.00 -23.53 20.91
C PRO A 251 5.33 -24.54 19.81
N ARG A 252 6.40 -25.34 19.99
CA ARG A 252 6.76 -26.40 19.05
C ARG A 252 5.74 -27.55 19.10
#